data_AF-X1JQB6-F1
#
_entry.id   AF-X1JQB6-F1
#
_cell.length_a   1.000
_cell.length_b   1.000
_cell.length_c   1.000
_cell.angle_alpha   90.00
_cell.angle_beta   90.00
_cell.angle_gamma   90.00
#
_symmetry.space_group_name_H-M   'P 1'
#
loop_
_entity.id
_entity.type
_entity.pdbx_description
1 polymer ?
#
loop_
_entity_poly.entity_id
_entity_poly.type
_entity_poly.pdbx_seq_one_letter_code
_entity_poly.pdbx_strand_id
1 'polypeptide(L)'
;MKEKSIYERWFGVNHVVTPGYPWSTATGGGYLPPEVIEAMNEAAKHKVHMAELLQQAGETVAKIIGAEAAFITSSASAAMTLGAAAIMTGRDPVKMDQLPDTE
;
A
#
# COMPACT_ATOMS: atom_id res chain seq x y z
N MET A 1 17.74 28.13 11.11
CA MET A 1 16.30 28.17 10.77
C MET A 1 15.95 26.81 10.19
N LYS A 2 14.95 26.09 10.74
CA LYS A 2 14.54 24.81 10.15
C LYS A 2 14.08 25.06 8.72
N GLU A 3 14.60 24.29 7.78
CA GLU A 3 14.24 24.41 6.37
C GLU A 3 12.73 24.15 6.22
N LYS A 4 12.04 25.01 5.46
CA LYS A 4 10.59 24.86 5.23
C LYS A 4 10.33 23.60 4.40
N SER A 5 9.33 22.81 4.79
CA SER A 5 8.92 21.59 4.07
C SER A 5 8.36 21.89 2.67
N ILE A 6 8.27 20.87 1.81
CA ILE A 6 7.65 21.03 0.48
C ILE A 6 6.18 21.50 0.58
N TYR A 7 5.46 21.06 1.62
CA TYR A 7 4.08 21.47 1.86
C TYR A 7 3.97 22.97 2.19
N GLU A 8 4.90 23.49 2.99
CA GLU A 8 4.97 24.91 3.33
C GLU A 8 5.38 25.76 2.12
N ARG A 9 6.35 25.27 1.33
CA ARG A 9 6.88 26.01 0.17
C ARG A 9 5.88 26.07 -0.98
N TRP A 10 5.18 24.98 -1.27
CA TRP A 10 4.34 24.89 -2.47
C TRP A 10 2.86 25.13 -2.19
N PHE A 11 2.38 24.71 -1.02
CA PHE A 11 0.95 24.78 -0.68
C PHE A 11 0.66 25.73 0.48
N GLY A 12 1.68 26.30 1.13
CA GLY A 12 1.51 27.15 2.31
C GLY A 12 0.98 26.42 3.55
N VAL A 13 1.01 25.08 3.55
CA VAL A 13 0.48 24.25 4.64
C VAL A 13 1.60 23.91 5.60
N ASN A 14 1.44 24.27 6.88
CA ASN A 14 2.43 23.98 7.92
C ASN A 14 2.47 22.49 8.25
N HIS A 15 3.68 21.98 8.50
CA HIS A 15 3.85 20.61 8.97
C HIS A 15 3.30 20.47 10.40
N VAL A 16 2.63 19.35 10.67
CA VAL A 16 2.06 19.04 11.99
C VAL A 16 2.99 18.09 12.73
N VAL A 17 3.33 18.43 13.98
CA VAL A 17 4.01 17.51 14.89
C VAL A 17 2.93 16.87 15.77
N THR A 18 2.71 15.56 15.62
CA THR A 18 1.73 14.81 16.40
C THR A 18 2.40 14.12 17.60
N PRO A 19 2.31 14.68 18.83
CA PRO A 19 2.73 13.96 20.03
C PRO A 19 1.75 12.81 20.34
N GLY A 20 2.27 11.63 20.66
CA GLY A 20 1.51 10.50 21.21
C GLY A 20 0.78 9.58 20.21
N TYR A 21 0.27 10.11 19.09
CA TYR A 21 -0.42 9.31 18.07
C TYR A 21 0.18 9.53 16.69
N PRO A 22 1.27 8.82 16.35
CA PRO A 22 1.94 9.03 15.06
C PRO A 22 1.17 8.45 13.87
N TRP A 23 0.02 7.78 14.04
CA TRP A 23 -0.73 7.12 12.95
C TRP A 23 -2.16 7.67 12.77
N SER A 24 -2.33 9.00 12.76
CA SER A 24 -3.64 9.63 12.54
C SER A 24 -3.98 9.75 11.05
N THR A 25 -5.19 9.29 10.67
CA THR A 25 -5.73 9.45 9.30
C THR A 25 -5.82 10.92 8.91
N ALA A 26 -6.18 11.81 9.86
CA ALA A 26 -6.33 13.24 9.59
C ALA A 26 -4.99 13.93 9.26
N THR A 27 -3.86 13.34 9.64
CA THR A 27 -2.52 13.88 9.39
C THR A 27 -1.72 13.04 8.38
N GLY A 28 -2.35 12.09 7.69
CA GLY A 28 -1.71 11.28 6.65
C GLY A 28 -0.91 10.07 7.15
N GLY A 29 -1.11 9.65 8.40
CA GLY A 29 -0.43 8.50 8.99
C GLY A 29 0.93 8.84 9.60
N GLY A 30 1.78 7.81 9.71
CA GLY A 30 3.09 7.90 10.34
C GLY A 30 4.22 8.22 9.38
N TYR A 31 5.33 8.69 9.96
CA TYR A 31 6.57 8.89 9.23
C TYR A 31 7.15 7.54 8.79
N LEU A 32 7.68 7.51 7.56
CA LEU A 32 8.46 6.39 7.08
C LEU A 32 9.85 6.40 7.73
N PRO A 33 10.38 5.24 8.17
CA PRO A 33 11.76 5.12 8.59
C PRO A 33 12.75 5.55 7.48
N PRO A 34 13.92 6.12 7.81
CA PRO A 34 14.90 6.58 6.82
C PRO A 34 15.28 5.52 5.79
N GLU A 35 15.49 4.27 6.24
CA GLU A 35 15.84 3.14 5.38
C GLU A 35 14.77 2.82 4.32
N VAL A 36 13.49 3.08 4.63
CA VAL A 36 12.39 2.89 3.67
C VAL A 36 12.42 4.00 2.62
N ILE A 37 12.67 5.24 3.03
CA ILE A 37 12.77 6.39 2.12
C ILE A 37 13.96 6.18 1.16
N GLU A 38 15.09 5.70 1.66
CA GLU A 38 16.26 5.37 0.85
C GLU A 38 15.96 4.28 -0.18
N ALA A 39 15.33 3.18 0.23
CA ALA A 39 14.92 2.11 -0.67
C ALA A 39 13.92 2.59 -1.75
N MET A 40 12.95 3.44 -1.38
CA MET A 40 12.00 4.03 -2.34
C MET A 40 12.71 4.91 -3.37
N ASN A 41 13.68 5.73 -2.94
CA ASN A 41 14.47 6.56 -3.83
C ASN A 41 15.34 5.75 -4.80
N GLU A 42 15.85 4.59 -4.36
CA GLU A 42 16.55 3.65 -5.23
C GLU A 42 15.60 2.98 -6.23
N ALA A 43 14.47 2.46 -5.75
CA ALA A 43 13.48 1.78 -6.57
C ALA A 43 12.93 2.68 -7.69
N ALA A 44 12.72 3.97 -7.41
CA ALA A 44 12.21 4.95 -8.38
C ALA A 44 13.09 5.14 -9.64
N LYS A 45 14.34 4.67 -9.59
CA LYS A 45 15.31 4.78 -10.71
C LYS A 45 15.28 3.55 -11.63
N HIS A 46 14.51 2.53 -11.30
CA HIS A 46 14.50 1.24 -11.99
C HIS A 46 13.09 0.86 -12.46
N LYS A 47 13.03 0.01 -13.48
CA LYS A 47 11.79 -0.61 -13.97
C LYS A 47 11.91 -2.11 -13.83
N VAL A 48 10.84 -2.76 -13.39
CA VAL A 48 10.78 -4.21 -13.19
C VAL A 48 9.46 -4.76 -13.72
N HIS A 49 9.38 -6.07 -13.90
CA HIS A 49 8.12 -6.72 -14.20
C HIS A 49 7.25 -6.76 -12.93
N MET A 50 6.16 -5.99 -12.91
CA MET A 50 5.36 -5.79 -11.71
C MET A 50 4.76 -7.07 -11.15
N ALA A 51 4.38 -8.03 -12.01
CA ALA A 51 3.84 -9.31 -11.56
C ALA A 51 4.88 -10.11 -10.75
N GLU A 52 6.15 -10.07 -11.15
CA GLU A 52 7.23 -10.78 -10.44
C GLU A 52 7.53 -10.11 -9.10
N LEU A 53 7.57 -8.77 -9.08
CA LEU A 53 7.75 -8.00 -7.84
C LEU A 53 6.63 -8.30 -6.83
N LEU A 54 5.37 -8.28 -7.27
CA LEU A 54 4.24 -8.54 -6.39
C LEU A 54 4.23 -9.99 -5.86
N GLN A 55 4.62 -10.95 -6.69
CA GLN A 55 4.77 -12.34 -6.27
C GLN A 55 5.84 -12.47 -5.16
N GLN A 56 7.03 -11.90 -5.38
CA GLN A 56 8.12 -11.97 -4.39
C GLN A 56 7.83 -11.19 -3.11
N ALA A 57 7.18 -10.02 -3.23
CA ALA A 57 6.73 -9.26 -2.07
C ALA A 57 5.70 -10.06 -1.26
N GLY A 58 4.76 -10.74 -1.92
CA GLY A 58 3.79 -11.64 -1.28
C GLY A 58 4.47 -12.79 -0.54
N GLU A 59 5.42 -13.48 -1.17
CA GLU A 59 6.19 -14.56 -0.53
C GLU A 59 6.95 -14.08 0.71
N THR A 60 7.53 -12.88 0.65
CA THR A 60 8.26 -12.27 1.77
C THR A 60 7.31 -11.95 2.93
N VAL A 61 6.18 -11.30 2.65
CA VAL A 61 5.19 -10.95 3.69
C VAL A 61 4.59 -12.21 4.31
N ALA A 62 4.25 -13.22 3.50
CA ALA A 62 3.73 -14.50 3.98
C ALA A 62 4.66 -15.17 4.99
N LYS A 63 5.97 -15.18 4.71
CA LYS A 63 7.00 -15.70 5.63
C LYS A 63 7.05 -14.92 6.95
N ILE A 64 6.94 -13.60 6.90
CA ILE A 64 6.99 -12.72 8.09
C ILE A 64 5.79 -12.98 9.01
N ILE A 65 4.58 -13.10 8.43
CA ILE A 65 3.35 -13.26 9.22
C ILE A 65 2.98 -14.71 9.51
N GLY A 66 3.71 -15.68 8.97
CA GLY A 66 3.45 -17.11 9.14
C GLY A 66 2.19 -17.62 8.41
N ALA A 67 1.85 -17.02 7.26
CA ALA A 67 0.71 -17.42 6.44
C ALA A 67 1.15 -18.28 5.25
N GLU A 68 0.22 -19.07 4.70
CA GLU A 68 0.46 -19.89 3.50
C GLU A 68 0.76 -19.04 2.26
N ALA A 69 0.11 -17.88 2.15
CA ALA A 69 0.31 -16.91 1.07
C ALA A 69 -0.09 -15.50 1.52
N ALA A 70 0.42 -14.48 0.83
CA ALA A 70 0.00 -13.10 1.01
C ALA A 70 -0.11 -12.40 -0.36
N PHE A 71 -1.09 -11.50 -0.48
CA PHE A 71 -1.33 -10.73 -1.69
C PHE A 71 -1.25 -9.23 -1.38
N ILE A 72 -0.36 -8.53 -2.09
CA ILE A 72 -0.10 -7.10 -1.86
C ILE A 72 -1.09 -6.28 -2.68
N THR A 73 -1.78 -5.35 -2.01
CA THR A 73 -2.76 -4.45 -2.62
C THR A 73 -2.46 -3.00 -2.26
N SER A 74 -3.15 -2.06 -2.89
CA SER A 74 -2.95 -0.62 -2.63
C SER A 74 -3.42 -0.19 -1.23
N SER A 75 -4.37 -0.90 -0.62
CA SER A 75 -4.95 -0.56 0.68
C SER A 75 -5.75 -1.72 1.28
N ALA A 76 -6.06 -1.64 2.57
CA ALA A 76 -6.93 -2.61 3.24
C ALA A 76 -8.35 -2.68 2.64
N SER A 77 -8.92 -1.54 2.22
CA SER A 77 -10.25 -1.53 1.58
C SER A 77 -10.24 -2.24 0.22
N ALA A 78 -9.18 -2.05 -0.57
CA ALA A 78 -8.98 -2.79 -1.82
C ALA A 78 -8.83 -4.30 -1.55
N ALA A 79 -8.04 -4.68 -0.54
CA ALA A 79 -7.90 -6.08 -0.14
C ALA A 79 -9.24 -6.73 0.25
N MET A 80 -10.08 -6.03 1.03
CA MET A 80 -11.41 -6.51 1.41
C MET A 80 -12.31 -6.69 0.18
N THR A 81 -12.28 -5.73 -0.74
CA THR A 81 -13.07 -5.78 -1.98
C THR A 81 -12.65 -6.96 -2.85
N LEU A 82 -11.35 -7.13 -3.07
CA LEU A 82 -10.80 -8.25 -3.85
C LEU A 82 -11.04 -9.60 -3.15
N GLY A 83 -10.95 -9.65 -1.83
CA GLY A 83 -11.25 -10.84 -1.04
C GLY A 83 -12.70 -11.27 -1.17
N ALA A 84 -13.65 -10.32 -1.07
CA ALA A 84 -15.07 -10.59 -1.28
C ALA A 84 -15.34 -11.10 -2.71
N ALA A 85 -14.79 -10.42 -3.73
CA ALA A 85 -14.87 -10.84 -5.12
C ALA A 85 -14.35 -12.29 -5.31
N ALA A 86 -13.17 -12.60 -4.79
CA ALA A 86 -12.58 -13.92 -4.90
C ALA A 86 -13.41 -15.02 -4.21
N ILE A 87 -14.04 -14.71 -3.07
CA ILE A 87 -14.94 -15.65 -2.37
C ILE A 87 -16.20 -15.91 -3.20
N MET A 88 -16.77 -14.87 -3.83
CA MET A 88 -17.98 -14.98 -4.64
C MET A 88 -17.76 -15.75 -5.95
N THR A 89 -16.65 -15.51 -6.63
CA THR A 89 -16.38 -16.08 -7.96
C THR A 89 -15.59 -17.38 -7.91
N GLY A 90 -14.83 -17.61 -6.83
CA GLY A 90 -13.93 -18.75 -6.71
C GLY A 90 -12.91 -18.77 -7.86
N ARG A 91 -12.93 -19.85 -8.65
CA ARG A 91 -12.05 -20.04 -9.82
C ARG A 91 -12.80 -19.98 -11.16
N ASP A 92 -14.02 -19.46 -11.17
CA ASP A 92 -14.87 -19.39 -12.37
C ASP A 92 -14.64 -18.07 -13.13
N PRO A 93 -14.02 -18.09 -14.32
CA PRO A 93 -13.73 -16.86 -15.08
C PRO A 93 -15.00 -16.15 -15.56
N VAL A 94 -16.09 -16.88 -15.82
CA VAL A 94 -17.35 -16.28 -16.26
C VAL A 94 -17.93 -15.42 -15.15
N LYS A 95 -17.86 -15.89 -13.90
CA LYS A 95 -18.28 -15.11 -12.73
C LYS A 95 -17.34 -13.94 -12.43
N MET A 96 -16.04 -14.10 -12.67
CA MET A 96 -15.08 -12.98 -12.54
C MET A 96 -15.40 -11.86 -13.51
N ASP A 97 -15.68 -12.20 -14.78
CA ASP A 97 -16.04 -11.24 -15.82
C ASP A 97 -17.41 -10.59 -15.59
N GLN A 98 -18.31 -11.25 -14.85
CA GLN A 98 -19.62 -10.70 -14.48
C GLN A 98 -19.52 -9.57 -13.43
N LEU A 99 -18.50 -9.58 -12.57
CA LEU A 99 -18.36 -8.57 -11.54
C LEU A 99 -18.23 -7.15 -12.13
N PRO A 100 -18.84 -6.13 -11.52
CA PRO A 100 -19.50 -6.14 -10.21
C PRO A 100 -21.00 -6.47 -10.24
N ASP A 101 -21.54 -7.00 -11.34
CA ASP A 101 -22.91 -7.50 -11.37
C ASP A 101 -22.99 -8.82 -10.59
N THR A 102 -23.93 -8.89 -9.65
CA THR A 102 -24.03 -9.98 -8.66
C THR A 102 -25.43 -10.60 -8.61
N GLU A 103 -26.32 -10.23 -9.52
CA GLU A 103 -27.60 -10.94 -9.70
C GLU A 103 -27.45 -12.25 -10.49
#